data_AF-A0A7Y7C5U3-F1
#
_entry.id   AF-A0A7Y7C5U3-F1
#
_cell.length_a   1.000
_cell.length_b   1.000
_cell.length_c   1.000
_cell.angle_alpha   90.00
_cell.angle_beta   90.00
_cell.angle_gamma   90.00
#
_symmetry.space_group_name_H-M   'P 1'
#
loop_
_entity.id
_entity.type
_entity.pdbx_description
1 polymer ?
#
loop_
_entity_poly.entity_id
_entity_poly.type
_entity_poly.pdbx_seq_one_letter_code
_entity_poly.pdbx_strand_id
1 'polypeptide(L)'
;MGLDAWLTGVQERQRIALAGLGTFQQQVEIGLRQLHTSLDEAQRRMDEREPGRALRVLESLDVEGVLGKVRVGNFSELSRRERRAVPWLWRRIEPKSMEGFLRHFPEGWPRLVRQRLRDWCLADGDSERMRDWRLLTGRCPSDSRLLRWRLPVSIEMALSPAGPKSVAARWGDRPLREVVDLMGHAGLRPAVGYSGYVVAEHLLQRCAARQDASDSLLYLLEAEAGRAWLPNASADRSVLGAPLEARVAVIVAILECRAHGRIHKDAQSRIEERLIAKDSVFGDPRLSTLTEAWSAVRSRSKQAFEAFLSALIQQDLEFFFEQAMHERDRHVFWLRYLGSIQSTTCWLAPDAYDSLLRKVRTLPSEQQAAFRRARRFSKGEVSAFCLRFDEYSVIEFSDTGNATYVYRHSDFSSKVLEPGVESANHLKRRQIAEDWLTHASGWQPRFEQALLKLGIERGSTGPKRSR
;
A
#
# COMPACT_ATOMS: atom_id res chain seq x y z
N MET A 1 -42.33 10.05 -68.25
CA MET A 1 -41.20 9.79 -67.32
C MET A 1 -40.88 8.31 -67.39
N GLY A 2 -39.65 7.96 -67.77
CA GLY A 2 -39.25 6.56 -68.00
C GLY A 2 -39.18 5.76 -66.70
N LEU A 3 -39.46 4.45 -66.80
CA LEU A 3 -39.44 3.49 -65.69
C LEU A 3 -38.11 3.57 -64.89
N ASP A 4 -36.99 3.83 -65.58
CA ASP A 4 -35.65 3.93 -64.99
C ASP A 4 -35.49 5.14 -64.06
N ALA A 5 -36.11 6.28 -64.39
CA ALA A 5 -36.10 7.46 -63.52
C ALA A 5 -36.90 7.21 -62.23
N TRP A 6 -37.98 6.43 -62.33
CA TRP A 6 -38.77 6.05 -61.16
C TRP A 6 -38.05 5.03 -60.28
N LEU A 7 -37.42 4.00 -60.87
CA LEU A 7 -36.62 3.01 -60.17
C LEU A 7 -35.42 3.64 -59.45
N THR A 8 -34.73 4.56 -60.11
CA THR A 8 -33.63 5.34 -59.49
C THR A 8 -34.13 6.15 -58.30
N GLY A 9 -35.31 6.79 -58.41
CA GLY A 9 -35.92 7.52 -57.29
C GLY A 9 -36.38 6.64 -56.13
N VAL A 10 -36.80 5.39 -56.39
CA VAL A 10 -37.13 4.41 -55.34
C VAL A 10 -35.87 3.89 -54.64
N GLN A 11 -34.81 3.57 -55.41
CA GLN A 11 -33.53 3.12 -54.85
C GLN A 11 -32.87 4.20 -53.98
N GLU A 12 -32.92 5.47 -54.41
CA GLU A 12 -32.37 6.58 -53.61
C GLU A 12 -33.15 6.79 -52.32
N ARG A 13 -34.49 6.73 -52.35
CA ARG A 13 -35.32 6.78 -51.14
C ARG A 13 -35.05 5.60 -50.20
N GLN A 14 -34.86 4.40 -50.73
CA GLN A 14 -34.52 3.21 -49.93
C GLN A 14 -33.12 3.34 -49.30
N ARG A 15 -32.15 3.87 -50.04
CA ARG A 15 -30.80 4.15 -49.54
C ARG A 15 -30.81 5.20 -48.42
N ILE A 16 -31.56 6.29 -48.58
CA ILE A 16 -31.74 7.32 -47.55
C ILE A 16 -32.43 6.74 -46.31
N ALA A 17 -33.47 5.92 -46.48
CA ALA A 17 -34.17 5.27 -45.37
C ALA A 17 -33.26 4.29 -44.59
N LEU A 18 -32.46 3.48 -45.30
CA LEU A 18 -31.50 2.57 -44.69
C LEU A 18 -30.36 3.32 -43.97
N ALA A 19 -29.87 4.43 -44.54
CA ALA A 19 -28.90 5.29 -43.88
C ALA A 19 -29.48 5.93 -42.61
N GLY A 20 -30.75 6.36 -42.64
CA GLY A 20 -31.48 6.87 -41.48
C GLY A 20 -31.72 5.83 -40.38
N LEU A 21 -31.95 4.56 -40.75
CA LEU A 21 -32.03 3.45 -39.80
C LEU A 21 -30.66 3.15 -39.17
N GLY A 22 -29.58 3.22 -39.95
CA GLY A 22 -28.21 3.05 -39.45
C GLY A 22 -27.81 4.14 -38.45
N THR A 23 -28.12 5.41 -38.72
CA THR A 23 -27.87 6.51 -37.79
C THR A 23 -28.74 6.41 -36.53
N PHE A 24 -30.01 6.02 -36.68
CA PHE A 24 -30.89 5.77 -35.54
C PHE A 24 -30.38 4.62 -34.65
N GLN A 25 -29.95 3.50 -35.25
CA GLN A 25 -29.37 2.39 -34.50
C GLN A 25 -28.11 2.83 -33.72
N GLN A 26 -27.21 3.57 -34.36
CA GLN A 26 -26.03 4.13 -33.69
C GLN A 26 -26.40 5.07 -32.55
N GLN A 27 -27.40 5.93 -32.73
CA GLN A 27 -27.90 6.83 -31.68
C GLN A 27 -28.51 6.06 -30.50
N VAL A 28 -29.28 5.00 -30.78
CA VAL A 28 -29.84 4.12 -29.74
C VAL A 28 -28.72 3.39 -29.00
N GLU A 29 -27.71 2.87 -29.69
CA GLU A 29 -26.56 2.23 -29.05
C GLU A 29 -25.76 3.20 -28.18
N ILE A 30 -25.51 4.42 -28.66
CA ILE A 30 -24.85 5.48 -27.89
C ILE A 30 -25.70 5.83 -26.65
N GLY A 31 -27.01 6.01 -26.82
CA GLY A 31 -27.94 6.31 -25.73
C GLY A 31 -28.00 5.18 -24.69
N LEU A 32 -28.01 3.92 -25.11
CA LEU A 32 -27.96 2.76 -24.22
C LEU A 32 -26.63 2.66 -23.47
N ARG A 33 -25.51 2.95 -24.12
CA ARG A 33 -24.18 3.02 -23.45
C ARG A 33 -24.16 4.15 -22.42
N GLN A 34 -24.63 5.34 -22.77
CA GLN A 34 -24.72 6.48 -21.85
C GLN A 34 -25.62 6.19 -20.64
N LEU A 35 -26.76 5.50 -20.86
CA LEU A 35 -27.66 5.09 -19.79
C LEU A 35 -27.02 4.03 -18.89
N HIS A 36 -26.29 3.06 -19.46
CA HIS A 36 -25.53 2.08 -18.69
C HIS A 36 -24.45 2.76 -17.82
N THR A 37 -23.67 3.68 -18.39
CA THR A 37 -22.66 4.44 -17.66
C THR A 37 -23.30 5.28 -16.54
N SER A 38 -24.40 5.96 -16.82
CA SER A 38 -25.12 6.78 -15.83
C SER A 38 -25.68 5.92 -14.69
N LEU A 39 -26.21 4.74 -15.00
CA LEU A 39 -26.72 3.79 -14.02
C LEU A 39 -25.59 3.19 -13.17
N ASP A 40 -24.47 2.85 -13.78
CA ASP A 40 -23.28 2.36 -13.08
C ASP A 40 -22.71 3.45 -12.15
N GLU A 41 -22.71 4.72 -12.57
CA GLU A 41 -22.28 5.84 -11.73
C GLU A 41 -23.26 6.12 -10.58
N ALA A 42 -24.57 6.10 -10.84
CA ALA A 42 -25.58 6.26 -9.79
C ALA A 42 -25.51 5.14 -8.75
N GLN A 43 -25.30 3.90 -9.20
CA GLN A 43 -25.09 2.74 -8.34
C GLN A 43 -23.80 2.90 -7.53
N ARG A 44 -22.70 3.31 -8.17
CA ARG A 44 -21.42 3.60 -7.51
C ARG A 44 -21.61 4.63 -6.39
N ARG A 45 -22.31 5.74 -6.65
CA ARG A 45 -22.63 6.77 -5.64
C ARG A 45 -23.50 6.23 -4.50
N MET A 46 -24.41 5.31 -4.80
CA MET A 46 -25.22 4.65 -3.78
C MET A 46 -24.38 3.75 -2.88
N ASP A 47 -23.50 2.93 -3.46
CA ASP A 47 -22.57 2.07 -2.74
C ASP A 47 -21.55 2.90 -1.93
N GLU A 48 -21.27 4.13 -2.39
CA GLU A 48 -20.43 5.14 -1.72
C GLU A 48 -21.00 5.57 -0.38
N ARG A 49 -22.31 5.79 -0.37
CA ARG A 49 -23.03 6.30 0.79
C ARG A 49 -23.48 5.18 1.72
N GLU A 50 -23.45 3.92 1.27
CA GLU A 50 -24.00 2.79 2.00
C GLU A 50 -23.31 2.56 3.36
N PRO A 51 -21.97 2.55 3.50
CA PRO A 51 -21.33 2.35 4.80
C PRO A 51 -21.70 3.43 5.83
N GLY A 52 -21.61 4.70 5.43
CA GLY A 52 -22.02 5.81 6.31
C GLY A 52 -23.51 5.79 6.62
N ARG A 53 -24.35 5.32 5.69
CA ARG A 53 -25.79 5.12 5.94
C ARG A 53 -26.02 3.95 6.89
N ALA A 54 -25.27 2.85 6.74
CA ALA A 54 -25.38 1.68 7.58
C ALA A 54 -25.05 2.04 9.03
N LEU A 55 -23.93 2.72 9.26
CA LEU A 55 -23.53 3.23 10.57
C LEU A 55 -24.62 4.08 11.21
N ARG A 56 -25.10 5.13 10.52
CA ARG A 56 -26.18 5.99 11.02
C ARG A 56 -27.47 5.23 11.32
N VAL A 57 -27.77 4.20 10.52
CA VAL A 57 -28.94 3.37 10.75
C VAL A 57 -28.76 2.55 12.01
N LEU A 58 -27.61 1.91 12.18
CA LEU A 58 -27.28 1.06 13.34
C LEU A 58 -27.23 1.87 14.64
N GLU A 59 -26.70 3.09 14.63
CA GLU A 59 -26.62 3.99 15.80
C GLU A 59 -27.98 4.36 16.39
N SER A 60 -29.04 4.33 15.58
CA SER A 60 -30.40 4.72 16.00
C SER A 60 -31.40 3.57 15.88
N LEU A 61 -30.89 2.35 15.80
CA LEU A 61 -31.69 1.12 15.79
C LEU A 61 -31.60 0.46 17.17
N ASP A 62 -32.72 -0.09 17.65
CA ASP A 62 -32.67 -1.07 18.74
C ASP A 62 -32.13 -2.40 18.17
N VAL A 63 -30.80 -2.53 18.18
CA VAL A 63 -30.12 -3.69 17.58
C VAL A 63 -30.48 -4.98 18.32
N GLU A 64 -30.64 -4.95 19.65
CA GLU A 64 -30.99 -6.15 20.41
C GLU A 64 -32.43 -6.59 20.12
N GLY A 65 -33.37 -5.65 20.03
CA GLY A 65 -34.74 -5.94 19.60
C GLY A 65 -34.80 -6.59 18.21
N VAL A 66 -34.02 -6.07 17.26
CA VAL A 66 -33.93 -6.65 15.90
C VAL A 66 -33.33 -8.05 15.92
N LEU A 67 -32.24 -8.25 16.66
CA LEU A 67 -31.62 -9.56 16.79
C LEU A 67 -32.57 -10.57 17.45
N GLY A 68 -33.35 -10.14 18.45
CA GLY A 68 -34.40 -10.92 19.08
C GLY A 68 -35.43 -11.42 18.07
N LYS A 69 -36.03 -10.50 17.29
CA LYS A 69 -37.00 -10.82 16.23
C LYS A 69 -36.44 -11.79 15.20
N VAL A 70 -35.20 -11.58 14.74
CA VAL A 70 -34.55 -12.45 13.75
C VAL A 70 -34.27 -13.84 14.29
N ARG A 71 -33.84 -13.97 15.57
CA ARG A 71 -33.56 -15.26 16.20
C ARG A 71 -34.81 -16.12 16.36
N VAL A 72 -35.93 -15.51 16.75
CA VAL A 72 -37.21 -16.22 16.90
C VAL A 72 -37.99 -16.39 15.59
N GLY A 73 -37.50 -15.83 14.48
CA GLY A 73 -38.14 -15.93 13.16
C GLY A 73 -39.35 -15.02 12.96
N ASN A 74 -39.55 -14.00 13.80
CA ASN A 74 -40.67 -13.07 13.71
C ASN A 74 -40.38 -11.93 12.71
N PHE A 75 -40.31 -12.29 11.44
CA PHE A 75 -39.91 -11.39 10.36
C PHE A 75 -40.97 -10.35 9.98
N SER A 76 -42.25 -10.63 10.25
CA SER A 76 -43.38 -9.72 9.97
C SER A 76 -43.32 -8.44 10.79
N GLU A 77 -42.80 -8.50 12.02
CA GLU A 77 -42.64 -7.36 12.92
C GLU A 77 -41.41 -6.49 12.63
N LEU A 78 -40.57 -6.89 11.66
CA LEU A 78 -39.49 -6.04 11.21
C LEU A 78 -40.07 -4.91 10.36
N SER A 79 -39.85 -3.68 10.79
CA SER A 79 -40.06 -2.48 10.00
C SER A 79 -39.16 -2.49 8.76
N ARG A 80 -39.52 -1.69 7.75
CA ARG A 80 -38.71 -1.52 6.53
C ARG A 80 -37.26 -1.11 6.83
N ARG A 81 -37.05 -0.35 7.90
CA ARG A 81 -35.72 0.10 8.34
C ARG A 81 -34.93 -1.07 8.93
N GLU A 82 -35.54 -1.83 9.83
CA GLU A 82 -34.90 -3.02 10.45
C GLU A 82 -34.55 -4.06 9.39
N ARG A 83 -35.47 -4.37 8.46
CA ARG A 83 -35.21 -5.31 7.34
C ARG A 83 -33.97 -4.93 6.54
N ARG A 84 -33.74 -3.64 6.29
CA ARG A 84 -32.54 -3.18 5.57
C ARG A 84 -31.26 -3.34 6.37
N ALA A 85 -31.35 -3.29 7.69
CA ALA A 85 -30.21 -3.37 8.60
C ALA A 85 -29.78 -4.81 8.91
N VAL A 86 -30.69 -5.79 8.83
CA VAL A 86 -30.40 -7.20 9.13
C VAL A 86 -29.13 -7.73 8.44
N PRO A 87 -28.91 -7.53 7.12
CA PRO A 87 -27.67 -7.99 6.46
C PRO A 87 -26.38 -7.38 7.02
N TRP A 88 -26.43 -6.17 7.59
CA TRP A 88 -25.26 -5.54 8.23
C TRP A 88 -24.92 -6.14 9.59
N LEU A 89 -25.87 -6.85 10.21
CA LEU A 89 -25.71 -7.51 11.50
C LEU A 89 -25.25 -8.97 11.38
N TRP A 90 -24.78 -9.40 10.20
CA TRP A 90 -24.49 -10.82 9.92
C TRP A 90 -23.52 -11.46 10.93
N ARG A 91 -22.52 -10.72 11.45
CA ARG A 91 -21.58 -11.24 12.48
C ARG A 91 -22.29 -11.63 13.79
N ARG A 92 -23.46 -11.05 14.07
CA ARG A 92 -24.25 -11.25 15.30
C ARG A 92 -25.46 -12.17 15.12
N ILE A 93 -25.68 -12.65 13.89
CA ILE A 93 -26.79 -13.53 13.51
C ILE A 93 -26.21 -14.92 13.21
N GLU A 94 -27.00 -15.97 13.42
CA GLU A 94 -26.62 -17.32 12.99
C GLU A 94 -27.02 -17.56 11.53
N PRO A 95 -26.22 -18.30 10.73
CA PRO A 95 -26.53 -18.56 9.32
C PRO A 95 -27.96 -19.06 9.09
N LYS A 96 -28.46 -19.96 9.97
CA LYS A 96 -29.83 -20.48 9.88
C LYS A 96 -30.91 -19.40 10.04
N SER A 97 -30.74 -18.48 10.99
CA SER A 97 -31.68 -17.37 11.20
C SER A 97 -31.65 -16.38 10.03
N MET A 98 -30.45 -16.08 9.50
CA MET A 98 -30.31 -15.26 8.30
C MET A 98 -30.93 -15.92 7.07
N GLU A 99 -30.80 -17.24 6.93
CA GLU A 99 -31.45 -17.97 5.85
C GLU A 99 -32.98 -17.82 5.91
N GLY A 100 -33.58 -17.98 7.09
CA GLY A 100 -35.01 -17.72 7.29
C GLY A 100 -35.40 -16.30 6.89
N PHE A 101 -34.61 -15.31 7.31
CA PHE A 101 -34.83 -13.91 6.95
C PHE A 101 -34.77 -13.70 5.43
N LEU A 102 -33.78 -14.27 4.74
CA LEU A 102 -33.57 -14.10 3.30
C LEU A 102 -34.61 -14.83 2.44
N ARG A 103 -35.18 -15.92 2.95
CA ARG A 103 -36.33 -16.57 2.31
C ARG A 103 -37.56 -15.67 2.35
N HIS A 104 -37.76 -14.95 3.46
CA HIS A 104 -38.90 -14.05 3.64
C HIS A 104 -38.68 -12.68 2.96
N PHE A 105 -37.43 -12.21 2.90
CA PHE A 105 -37.02 -10.95 2.27
C PHE A 105 -35.85 -11.13 1.29
N PRO A 106 -36.10 -11.64 0.07
CA PRO A 106 -35.05 -11.92 -0.91
C PRO A 106 -34.23 -10.68 -1.33
N GLU A 107 -34.75 -9.47 -1.17
CA GLU A 107 -34.03 -8.23 -1.42
C GLU A 107 -32.85 -7.99 -0.46
N GLY A 108 -32.73 -8.80 0.60
CA GLY A 108 -31.60 -8.80 1.52
C GLY A 108 -30.34 -9.46 0.95
N TRP A 109 -30.48 -10.35 -0.02
CA TRP A 109 -29.37 -11.14 -0.58
C TRP A 109 -28.22 -10.28 -1.12
N PRO A 110 -28.43 -9.30 -2.01
CA PRO A 110 -27.35 -8.46 -2.51
C PRO A 110 -26.62 -7.68 -1.42
N ARG A 111 -27.34 -7.22 -0.39
CA ARG A 111 -26.76 -6.48 0.74
C ARG A 111 -25.86 -7.36 1.57
N LEU A 112 -26.29 -8.60 1.84
CA LEU A 112 -25.49 -9.55 2.59
C LEU A 112 -24.18 -9.86 1.84
N VAL A 113 -24.25 -10.14 0.54
CA VAL A 113 -23.06 -10.45 -0.28
C VAL A 113 -22.07 -9.28 -0.27
N ARG A 114 -22.56 -8.04 -0.51
CA ARG A 114 -21.70 -6.85 -0.49
C ARG A 114 -21.10 -6.61 0.89
N GLN A 115 -21.90 -6.72 1.95
CA GLN A 115 -21.40 -6.56 3.31
C GLN A 115 -20.34 -7.60 3.66
N ARG A 116 -20.54 -8.85 3.25
CA ARG A 116 -19.58 -9.94 3.45
C ARG A 116 -18.27 -9.72 2.72
N LEU A 117 -18.28 -9.17 1.51
CA LEU A 117 -17.06 -8.77 0.81
C LEU A 117 -16.39 -7.57 1.47
N ARG A 118 -17.16 -6.61 2.00
CA ARG A 118 -16.61 -5.46 2.74
C ARG A 118 -15.91 -5.88 4.03
N ASP A 119 -16.55 -6.78 4.76
CA ASP A 119 -16.07 -7.30 6.04
C ASP A 119 -15.12 -8.48 5.87
N TRP A 120 -14.77 -8.85 4.63
CA TRP A 120 -13.88 -9.97 4.36
C TRP A 120 -12.50 -9.64 4.94
N CYS A 121 -12.01 -10.55 5.78
CA CYS A 121 -10.67 -10.48 6.34
C CYS A 121 -10.08 -11.89 6.39
N LEU A 122 -8.80 -12.02 6.06
CA LEU A 122 -8.08 -13.29 6.13
C LEU A 122 -8.05 -13.87 7.55
N ALA A 123 -8.09 -13.01 8.57
CA ALA A 123 -8.07 -13.41 9.99
C ALA A 123 -9.32 -14.19 10.42
N ASP A 124 -10.45 -14.06 9.71
CA ASP A 124 -11.66 -14.83 10.02
C ASP A 124 -11.48 -16.35 9.73
N GLY A 125 -10.44 -16.72 8.97
CA GLY A 125 -10.02 -18.12 8.71
C GLY A 125 -11.06 -18.98 7.98
N ASP A 126 -10.86 -20.31 8.00
CA ASP A 126 -11.80 -21.32 7.47
C ASP A 126 -12.57 -22.05 8.58
N SER A 127 -13.04 -21.27 9.57
CA SER A 127 -13.90 -21.81 10.63
C SER A 127 -15.18 -22.39 10.04
N GLU A 128 -15.76 -23.38 10.72
CA GLU A 128 -17.04 -23.99 10.32
C GLU A 128 -18.13 -22.93 10.12
N ARG A 129 -18.21 -21.96 11.04
CA ARG A 129 -19.13 -20.82 10.93
C ARG A 129 -18.91 -20.00 9.66
N MET A 130 -17.65 -19.75 9.26
CA MET A 130 -17.36 -19.01 8.04
C MET A 130 -17.68 -19.82 6.79
N ARG A 131 -17.50 -21.14 6.82
CA ARG A 131 -17.94 -22.06 5.76
C ARG A 131 -19.46 -22.04 5.58
N ASP A 132 -20.23 -22.09 6.66
CA ASP A 132 -21.69 -21.98 6.62
C ASP A 132 -22.15 -20.66 6.02
N TRP A 133 -21.52 -19.54 6.42
CA TRP A 133 -21.80 -18.24 5.84
C TRP A 133 -21.48 -18.17 4.35
N ARG A 134 -20.36 -18.78 3.93
CA ARG A 134 -19.95 -18.87 2.53
C ARG A 134 -20.96 -19.67 1.70
N LEU A 135 -21.39 -20.83 2.19
CA LEU A 135 -22.42 -21.66 1.56
C LEU A 135 -23.75 -20.93 1.46
N LEU A 136 -24.17 -20.26 2.54
CA LEU A 136 -25.41 -19.49 2.54
C LEU A 136 -25.36 -18.38 1.50
N THR A 137 -24.34 -17.51 1.56
CA THR A 137 -24.16 -16.40 0.61
C THR A 137 -24.02 -16.86 -0.84
N GLY A 138 -23.41 -18.02 -1.08
CA GLY A 138 -23.31 -18.66 -2.39
C GLY A 138 -24.66 -19.01 -3.03
N ARG A 139 -25.73 -19.16 -2.24
CA ARG A 139 -27.10 -19.40 -2.76
C ARG A 139 -27.78 -18.14 -3.31
N CYS A 140 -27.14 -16.98 -3.21
CA CYS A 140 -27.68 -15.75 -3.77
C CYS A 140 -27.84 -15.91 -5.29
N PRO A 141 -29.04 -15.65 -5.86
CA PRO A 141 -29.22 -15.68 -7.30
C PRO A 141 -28.29 -14.67 -7.98
N SER A 142 -27.42 -15.16 -8.87
CA SER A 142 -26.48 -14.34 -9.64
C SER A 142 -27.18 -13.39 -10.62
N ASP A 143 -28.40 -13.73 -11.04
CA ASP A 143 -29.24 -12.92 -11.93
C ASP A 143 -30.14 -11.93 -11.20
N SER A 144 -29.98 -11.79 -9.88
CA SER A 144 -30.70 -10.77 -9.13
C SER A 144 -30.35 -9.41 -9.73
N ARG A 145 -31.34 -8.70 -10.30
CA ARG A 145 -31.18 -7.34 -10.85
C ARG A 145 -30.47 -6.37 -9.88
N LEU A 146 -30.51 -6.70 -8.59
CA LEU A 146 -29.91 -5.95 -7.49
C LEU A 146 -28.48 -6.39 -7.15
N LEU A 147 -28.05 -7.62 -7.45
CA LEU A 147 -26.67 -8.07 -7.31
C LEU A 147 -26.01 -8.16 -8.69
N ARG A 148 -25.33 -7.08 -9.12
CA ARG A 148 -24.48 -7.10 -10.31
C ARG A 148 -23.17 -7.81 -10.00
N TRP A 149 -23.22 -9.14 -9.88
CA TRP A 149 -22.02 -9.93 -9.65
C TRP A 149 -21.14 -9.93 -10.90
N ARG A 150 -19.98 -9.30 -10.83
CA ARG A 150 -19.02 -9.17 -11.95
C ARG A 150 -17.66 -9.76 -11.66
N LEU A 151 -17.50 -10.47 -10.53
CA LEU A 151 -16.25 -11.18 -10.24
C LEU A 151 -16.16 -12.46 -11.08
N PRO A 152 -14.95 -12.89 -11.46
CA PRO A 152 -14.71 -14.02 -12.37
C PRO A 152 -14.79 -15.38 -11.65
N VAL A 153 -15.41 -15.42 -10.47
CA VAL A 153 -15.56 -16.58 -9.61
C VAL A 153 -16.95 -16.57 -8.98
N SER A 154 -17.42 -17.69 -8.46
CA SER A 154 -18.68 -17.74 -7.72
C SER A 154 -18.61 -16.91 -6.44
N ILE A 155 -19.77 -16.48 -5.91
CA ILE A 155 -19.87 -15.78 -4.62
C ILE A 155 -19.24 -16.61 -3.50
N GLU A 156 -19.50 -17.92 -3.52
CA GLU A 156 -18.91 -18.85 -2.56
C GLU A 156 -17.37 -18.81 -2.63
N MET A 157 -16.80 -18.93 -3.84
CA MET A 157 -15.35 -18.91 -4.02
C MET A 157 -14.73 -17.57 -3.61
N ALA A 158 -15.34 -16.46 -4.00
CA ALA A 158 -14.87 -15.12 -3.62
C ALA A 158 -14.82 -14.94 -2.10
N LEU A 159 -15.79 -15.47 -1.37
CA LEU A 159 -15.84 -15.34 0.10
C LEU A 159 -14.98 -16.39 0.83
N SER A 160 -14.29 -17.28 0.10
CA SER A 160 -13.33 -18.21 0.69
C SER A 160 -11.99 -17.51 1.03
N PRO A 161 -11.14 -18.12 1.88
CA PRO A 161 -9.77 -17.63 2.08
C PRO A 161 -8.94 -17.57 0.80
N ALA A 162 -9.21 -18.47 -0.17
CA ALA A 162 -8.55 -18.49 -1.48
C ALA A 162 -9.21 -17.57 -2.51
N GLY A 163 -10.28 -16.85 -2.13
CA GLY A 163 -11.06 -16.00 -3.01
C GLY A 163 -10.24 -14.93 -3.71
N PRO A 164 -9.49 -14.08 -2.98
CA PRO A 164 -8.67 -13.03 -3.59
C PRO A 164 -7.66 -13.58 -4.59
N LYS A 165 -6.98 -14.68 -4.24
CA LYS A 165 -6.02 -15.37 -5.11
C LYS A 165 -6.68 -15.90 -6.38
N SER A 166 -7.87 -16.48 -6.25
CA SER A 166 -8.64 -17.03 -7.37
C SER A 166 -9.12 -15.92 -8.32
N VAL A 167 -9.57 -14.79 -7.77
CA VAL A 167 -9.93 -13.60 -8.56
C VAL A 167 -8.72 -13.04 -9.29
N ALA A 168 -7.60 -12.84 -8.59
CA ALA A 168 -6.35 -12.36 -9.18
C ALA A 168 -5.87 -13.28 -10.32
N ALA A 169 -5.91 -14.60 -10.12
CA ALA A 169 -5.47 -15.58 -11.12
C ALA A 169 -6.29 -15.53 -12.42
N ARG A 170 -7.60 -15.27 -12.31
CA ARG A 170 -8.49 -15.14 -13.48
C ARG A 170 -8.29 -13.84 -14.26
N TRP A 171 -7.63 -12.86 -13.66
CA TRP A 171 -7.29 -11.58 -14.28
C TRP A 171 -5.77 -11.36 -14.38
N GLY A 172 -4.97 -12.44 -14.29
CA GLY A 172 -3.51 -12.33 -14.21
C GLY A 172 -2.86 -11.78 -15.49
N ASP A 173 -3.54 -11.88 -16.62
CA ASP A 173 -3.15 -11.33 -17.92
C ASP A 173 -3.46 -9.82 -18.06
N ARG A 174 -4.29 -9.26 -17.18
CA ARG A 174 -4.70 -7.86 -17.25
C ARG A 174 -3.77 -6.93 -16.48
N PRO A 175 -3.57 -5.69 -16.96
CA PRO A 175 -2.90 -4.65 -16.19
C PRO A 175 -3.61 -4.38 -14.86
N LEU A 176 -2.86 -4.06 -13.80
CA LEU A 176 -3.44 -3.83 -12.47
C LEU A 176 -4.52 -2.74 -12.45
N ARG A 177 -4.34 -1.67 -13.24
CA ARG A 177 -5.35 -0.61 -13.39
C ARG A 177 -6.70 -1.18 -13.79
N GLU A 178 -6.71 -2.05 -14.80
CA GLU A 178 -7.93 -2.67 -15.32
C GLU A 178 -8.54 -3.61 -14.28
N VAL A 179 -7.71 -4.35 -13.53
CA VAL A 179 -8.16 -5.19 -12.41
C VAL A 179 -8.90 -4.37 -11.35
N VAL A 180 -8.36 -3.21 -10.98
CA VAL A 180 -9.03 -2.31 -10.03
C VAL A 180 -10.33 -1.75 -10.60
N ASP A 181 -10.37 -1.41 -11.90
CA ASP A 181 -11.59 -0.95 -12.56
C ASP A 181 -12.67 -2.04 -12.60
N LEU A 182 -12.30 -3.30 -12.89
CA LEU A 182 -13.20 -4.45 -12.87
C LEU A 182 -13.77 -4.71 -11.47
N MET A 183 -12.95 -4.59 -10.42
CA MET A 183 -13.41 -4.64 -9.03
C MET A 183 -14.37 -3.48 -8.75
N GLY A 184 -14.07 -2.27 -9.22
CA GLY A 184 -14.94 -1.10 -9.12
C GLY A 184 -16.32 -1.35 -9.73
N HIS A 185 -16.37 -1.98 -10.91
CA HIS A 185 -17.62 -2.39 -11.56
C HIS A 185 -18.38 -3.49 -10.78
N ALA A 186 -17.70 -4.29 -9.97
CA ALA A 186 -18.31 -5.24 -9.04
C ALA A 186 -18.73 -4.59 -7.69
N GLY A 187 -18.57 -3.27 -7.55
CA GLY A 187 -18.88 -2.53 -6.32
C GLY A 187 -17.80 -2.63 -5.24
N LEU A 188 -16.59 -3.11 -5.59
CA LEU A 188 -15.46 -3.26 -4.70
C LEU A 188 -14.46 -2.13 -4.91
N ARG A 189 -14.26 -1.34 -3.87
CA ARG A 189 -13.39 -0.17 -3.92
C ARG A 189 -12.01 -0.45 -3.38
N PRO A 190 -11.03 0.42 -3.69
CA PRO A 190 -9.74 0.36 -3.04
C PRO A 190 -9.81 0.36 -1.51
N ALA A 191 -10.71 1.16 -0.93
CA ALA A 191 -10.93 1.23 0.51
C ALA A 191 -11.53 -0.05 1.14
N VAL A 192 -11.93 -1.05 0.33
CA VAL A 192 -12.45 -2.33 0.83
C VAL A 192 -11.30 -3.30 1.04
N GLY A 193 -11.30 -4.01 2.18
CA GLY A 193 -10.25 -4.98 2.53
C GLY A 193 -10.02 -6.01 1.41
N TYR A 194 -11.08 -6.66 0.94
CA TYR A 194 -11.04 -7.65 -0.14
C TYR A 194 -10.25 -7.18 -1.38
N SER A 195 -10.47 -5.94 -1.82
CA SER A 195 -9.79 -5.38 -2.99
C SER A 195 -8.28 -5.32 -2.79
N GLY A 196 -7.81 -4.91 -1.61
CA GLY A 196 -6.38 -4.87 -1.31
C GLY A 196 -5.74 -6.26 -1.32
N TYR A 197 -6.44 -7.29 -0.87
CA TYR A 197 -5.96 -8.67 -0.97
C TYR A 197 -5.92 -9.17 -2.42
N VAL A 198 -6.89 -8.81 -3.26
CA VAL A 198 -6.84 -9.16 -4.70
C VAL A 198 -5.64 -8.48 -5.38
N VAL A 199 -5.40 -7.20 -5.08
CA VAL A 199 -4.24 -6.46 -5.59
C VAL A 199 -2.92 -7.09 -5.13
N ALA A 200 -2.81 -7.44 -3.86
CA ALA A 200 -1.61 -8.10 -3.32
C ALA A 200 -1.35 -9.44 -4.02
N GLU A 201 -2.37 -10.29 -4.18
CA GLU A 201 -2.27 -11.56 -4.88
C GLU A 201 -1.93 -11.39 -6.37
N HIS A 202 -2.48 -10.37 -7.03
CA HIS A 202 -2.15 -10.06 -8.43
C HIS A 202 -0.67 -9.70 -8.59
N LEU A 203 -0.14 -8.84 -7.72
CA LEU A 203 1.29 -8.50 -7.71
C LEU A 203 2.18 -9.71 -7.45
N LEU A 204 1.85 -10.51 -6.42
CA LEU A 204 2.63 -11.70 -6.05
C LEU A 204 2.66 -12.73 -7.18
N GLN A 205 1.53 -12.94 -7.89
CA GLN A 205 1.47 -13.83 -9.05
C GLN A 205 2.37 -13.33 -10.18
N ARG A 206 2.37 -12.02 -10.48
CA ARG A 206 3.26 -11.44 -11.49
C ARG A 206 4.73 -11.59 -11.09
N CYS A 207 5.06 -11.35 -9.82
CA CYS A 207 6.39 -11.55 -9.27
C CYS A 207 6.85 -13.01 -9.44
N ALA A 208 6.01 -13.97 -9.04
CA ALA A 208 6.29 -15.40 -9.18
C ALA A 208 6.46 -15.82 -10.65
N ALA A 209 5.68 -15.22 -11.55
CA ALA A 209 5.80 -15.42 -12.99
C ALA A 209 6.98 -14.66 -13.64
N ARG A 210 7.77 -13.93 -12.85
CA ARG A 210 8.88 -13.06 -13.31
C ARG A 210 8.46 -12.05 -14.38
N GLN A 211 7.21 -11.62 -14.33
CA GLN A 211 6.69 -10.58 -15.19
C GLN A 211 7.13 -9.21 -14.69
N ASP A 212 7.19 -8.24 -15.61
CA ASP A 212 7.43 -6.85 -15.24
C ASP A 212 6.25 -6.32 -14.41
N ALA A 213 6.56 -5.78 -13.23
CA ALA A 213 5.59 -5.21 -12.30
C ALA A 213 5.61 -3.68 -12.25
N SER A 214 6.47 -3.02 -13.04
CA SER A 214 6.73 -1.57 -12.95
C SER A 214 5.45 -0.74 -13.10
N ASP A 215 4.67 -0.96 -14.16
CA ASP A 215 3.42 -0.23 -14.39
C ASP A 215 2.40 -0.44 -13.27
N SER A 216 2.36 -1.64 -12.70
CA SER A 216 1.45 -1.96 -11.58
C SER A 216 1.88 -1.23 -10.31
N LEU A 217 3.19 -1.17 -10.04
CA LEU A 217 3.74 -0.47 -8.90
C LEU A 217 3.57 1.05 -9.05
N LEU A 218 3.88 1.62 -10.23
CA LEU A 218 3.66 3.03 -10.52
C LEU A 218 2.17 3.42 -10.37
N TYR A 219 1.26 2.59 -10.86
CA TYR A 219 -0.17 2.79 -10.62
C TYR A 219 -0.51 2.88 -9.13
N LEU A 220 0.02 1.97 -8.30
CA LEU A 220 -0.21 2.02 -6.85
C LEU A 220 0.34 3.28 -6.20
N LEU A 221 1.53 3.72 -6.64
CA LEU A 221 2.26 4.85 -6.07
C LEU A 221 1.72 6.22 -6.49
N GLU A 222 1.07 6.29 -7.66
CA GLU A 222 0.71 7.56 -8.31
C GLU A 222 -0.78 7.75 -8.56
N ALA A 223 -1.56 6.69 -8.76
CA ALA A 223 -3.00 6.83 -8.96
C ALA A 223 -3.74 7.02 -7.62
N GLU A 224 -4.78 7.84 -7.60
CA GLU A 224 -5.59 8.07 -6.40
C GLU A 224 -6.18 6.77 -5.82
N ALA A 225 -6.72 5.92 -6.69
CA ALA A 225 -7.22 4.60 -6.30
C ALA A 225 -6.11 3.69 -5.72
N GLY A 226 -4.90 3.75 -6.29
CA GLY A 226 -3.75 3.00 -5.82
C GLY A 226 -3.27 3.43 -4.43
N ARG A 227 -3.29 4.75 -4.17
CA ARG A 227 -2.82 5.32 -2.90
C ARG A 227 -3.67 4.90 -1.69
N ALA A 228 -4.89 4.42 -1.88
CA ALA A 228 -5.75 3.94 -0.80
C ALA A 228 -5.10 2.80 0.03
N TRP A 229 -4.13 2.07 -0.55
CA TRP A 229 -3.42 0.98 0.12
C TRP A 229 -2.05 1.38 0.69
N LEU A 230 -1.57 2.59 0.41
CA LEU A 230 -0.23 3.03 0.78
C LEU A 230 -0.19 3.77 2.13
N PRO A 231 1.01 4.01 2.70
CA PRO A 231 1.19 4.99 3.77
C PRO A 231 0.70 6.37 3.31
N ASN A 232 0.02 7.11 4.18
CA ASN A 232 -0.53 8.46 3.94
C ASN A 232 -1.82 8.56 3.13
N ALA A 233 -2.54 7.45 2.89
CA ALA A 233 -3.89 7.51 2.33
C ALA A 233 -4.79 8.51 3.10
N SER A 234 -4.60 8.62 4.41
CA SER A 234 -5.33 9.49 5.33
C SER A 234 -4.83 10.94 5.41
N ALA A 235 -3.65 11.27 4.88
CA ALA A 235 -3.13 12.64 4.88
C ALA A 235 -3.89 13.51 3.85
N ASP A 236 -4.35 12.88 2.78
CA ASP A 236 -5.30 13.47 1.85
C ASP A 236 -6.71 13.21 2.37
N ARG A 237 -7.36 14.22 2.98
CA ARG A 237 -8.71 14.10 3.58
C ARG A 237 -9.77 13.58 2.60
N SER A 238 -9.46 13.53 1.30
CA SER A 238 -10.35 13.03 0.25
C SER A 238 -10.32 11.50 0.07
N VAL A 239 -9.27 10.79 0.54
CA VAL A 239 -9.11 9.35 0.30
C VAL A 239 -9.38 8.55 1.57
N LEU A 240 -10.45 7.75 1.56
CA LEU A 240 -10.67 6.75 2.60
C LEU A 240 -9.62 5.63 2.43
N GLY A 241 -8.71 5.50 3.38
CA GLY A 241 -7.72 4.42 3.40
C GLY A 241 -8.37 3.06 3.57
N ALA A 242 -7.79 2.03 2.93
CA ALA A 242 -8.19 0.65 3.15
C ALA A 242 -7.90 0.19 4.59
N PRO A 243 -8.56 -0.87 5.09
CA PRO A 243 -8.22 -1.51 6.36
C PRO A 243 -6.73 -1.84 6.45
N LEU A 244 -6.17 -1.76 7.66
CA LEU A 244 -4.74 -1.91 7.90
C LEU A 244 -4.20 -3.23 7.34
N GLU A 245 -4.92 -4.33 7.50
CA GLU A 245 -4.51 -5.67 7.10
C GLU A 245 -4.35 -5.78 5.57
N ALA A 246 -5.20 -5.08 4.82
CA ALA A 246 -5.15 -5.00 3.37
C ALA A 246 -4.01 -4.09 2.91
N ARG A 247 -3.77 -2.96 3.59
CA ARG A 247 -2.60 -2.10 3.34
C ARG A 247 -1.29 -2.88 3.55
N VAL A 248 -1.20 -3.62 4.66
CA VAL A 248 -0.06 -4.49 4.97
C VAL A 248 0.12 -5.54 3.88
N ALA A 249 -0.94 -6.20 3.42
CA ALA A 249 -0.85 -7.20 2.34
C ALA A 249 -0.30 -6.61 1.03
N VAL A 250 -0.78 -5.42 0.63
CA VAL A 250 -0.30 -4.74 -0.58
C VAL A 250 1.16 -4.32 -0.43
N ILE A 251 1.55 -3.75 0.72
CA ILE A 251 2.94 -3.33 0.96
C ILE A 251 3.88 -4.54 0.95
N VAL A 252 3.50 -5.66 1.58
CA VAL A 252 4.27 -6.91 1.48
C VAL A 252 4.46 -7.31 0.02
N ALA A 253 3.40 -7.31 -0.78
CA ALA A 253 3.49 -7.64 -2.20
C ALA A 253 4.38 -6.65 -3.01
N ILE A 254 4.33 -5.35 -2.69
CA ILE A 254 5.23 -4.34 -3.27
C ILE A 254 6.70 -4.67 -2.95
N LEU A 255 7.00 -5.00 -1.69
CA LEU A 255 8.37 -5.32 -1.28
C LEU A 255 8.87 -6.63 -1.92
N GLU A 256 8.00 -7.64 -2.05
CA GLU A 256 8.30 -8.88 -2.75
C GLU A 256 8.61 -8.64 -4.24
N CYS A 257 7.77 -7.84 -4.93
CA CYS A 257 8.04 -7.41 -6.29
C CYS A 257 9.36 -6.62 -6.40
N ARG A 258 9.70 -5.83 -5.38
CA ARG A 258 10.96 -5.09 -5.33
C ARG A 258 12.18 -5.99 -5.17
N ALA A 259 12.09 -6.98 -4.28
CA ALA A 259 13.19 -7.86 -3.95
C ALA A 259 13.45 -8.93 -5.02
N HIS A 260 12.38 -9.42 -5.67
CA HIS A 260 12.45 -10.61 -6.53
C HIS A 260 11.84 -10.42 -7.93
N GLY A 261 11.08 -9.35 -8.15
CA GLY A 261 10.42 -9.06 -9.41
C GLY A 261 11.33 -8.35 -10.42
N ARG A 262 10.83 -8.24 -11.65
CA ARG A 262 11.41 -7.36 -12.67
C ARG A 262 10.75 -6.00 -12.54
N ILE A 263 11.54 -5.01 -12.14
CA ILE A 263 11.06 -3.64 -11.97
C ILE A 263 12.10 -2.64 -12.48
N HIS A 264 11.62 -1.57 -13.10
CA HIS A 264 12.44 -0.45 -13.54
C HIS A 264 12.92 0.40 -12.35
N LYS A 265 14.03 1.12 -12.55
CA LYS A 265 14.67 1.93 -11.49
C LYS A 265 13.81 3.10 -11.00
N ASP A 266 13.02 3.70 -11.89
CA ASP A 266 12.08 4.76 -11.57
C ASP A 266 10.99 4.28 -10.59
N ALA A 267 10.43 3.08 -10.82
CA ALA A 267 9.50 2.45 -9.91
C ALA A 267 10.16 2.14 -8.56
N GLN A 268 11.42 1.64 -8.55
CA GLN A 268 12.18 1.41 -7.31
C GLN A 268 12.31 2.69 -6.46
N SER A 269 12.79 3.78 -7.06
CA SER A 269 12.94 5.05 -6.34
C SER A 269 11.62 5.57 -5.79
N ARG A 270 10.52 5.38 -6.53
CA ARG A 270 9.19 5.80 -6.06
C ARG A 270 8.66 4.98 -4.90
N ILE A 271 8.94 3.67 -4.86
CA ILE A 271 8.58 2.83 -3.71
C ILE A 271 9.27 3.36 -2.45
N GLU A 272 10.57 3.63 -2.53
CA GLU A 272 11.37 4.11 -1.41
C GLU A 272 10.90 5.48 -0.93
N GLU A 273 10.56 6.38 -1.84
CA GLU A 273 9.99 7.68 -1.49
C GLU A 273 8.62 7.54 -0.79
N ARG A 274 7.69 6.80 -1.40
CA ARG A 274 6.29 6.79 -0.96
C ARG A 274 6.06 5.97 0.30
N LEU A 275 6.82 4.88 0.49
CA LEU A 275 6.62 4.01 1.65
C LEU A 275 7.19 4.60 2.95
N ILE A 276 8.13 5.55 2.88
CA ILE A 276 8.74 6.18 4.07
C ILE A 276 7.99 7.45 4.51
N ALA A 277 7.05 7.94 3.69
CA ALA A 277 6.34 9.17 4.01
C ALA A 277 5.54 9.03 5.33
N LYS A 278 5.67 10.04 6.20
CA LYS A 278 5.20 10.00 7.59
C LYS A 278 3.67 9.99 7.69
N ASP A 279 3.11 8.82 7.97
CA ASP A 279 1.72 8.60 8.38
C ASP A 279 1.70 8.13 9.85
N SER A 280 0.64 8.46 10.60
CA SER A 280 0.47 8.01 11.98
C SER A 280 0.36 6.48 12.11
N VAL A 281 -0.09 5.80 11.06
CA VAL A 281 -0.30 4.34 11.07
C VAL A 281 0.97 3.56 10.80
N PHE A 282 1.70 3.90 9.73
CA PHE A 282 2.92 3.19 9.35
C PHE A 282 4.16 3.79 10.02
N GLY A 283 4.29 5.10 10.15
CA GLY A 283 5.56 5.70 10.60
C GLY A 283 6.73 5.36 9.67
N ASP A 284 7.96 5.52 10.17
CA ASP A 284 9.19 5.27 9.40
C ASP A 284 9.70 3.83 9.64
N PRO A 285 9.88 3.01 8.58
CA PRO A 285 10.32 1.61 8.72
C PRO A 285 11.73 1.46 9.29
N ARG A 286 12.52 2.54 9.36
CA ARG A 286 13.90 2.55 9.86
C ARG A 286 13.98 2.78 11.38
N LEU A 287 12.86 2.95 12.07
CA LEU A 287 12.88 3.07 13.53
C LEU A 287 13.09 1.69 14.17
N SER A 288 13.79 1.64 15.31
CA SER A 288 13.95 0.38 16.05
C SER A 288 12.65 -0.18 16.58
N THR A 289 11.81 0.72 17.06
CA THR A 289 10.48 0.38 17.52
C THR A 289 9.56 0.57 16.34
N LEU A 290 9.35 -0.50 15.59
CA LEU A 290 8.42 -0.52 14.48
C LEU A 290 7.00 -0.29 15.00
N THR A 291 6.20 0.43 14.21
CA THR A 291 4.75 0.47 14.40
C THR A 291 4.16 -0.93 14.21
N GLU A 292 2.94 -1.13 14.69
CA GLU A 292 2.19 -2.39 14.47
C GLU A 292 2.15 -2.76 12.98
N ALA A 293 1.96 -1.75 12.11
CA ALA A 293 1.90 -1.91 10.67
C ALA A 293 3.22 -2.45 10.08
N TRP A 294 4.37 -1.83 10.38
CA TRP A 294 5.67 -2.31 9.88
C TRP A 294 6.09 -3.64 10.51
N SER A 295 5.74 -3.87 11.78
CA SER A 295 5.93 -5.16 12.44
C SER A 295 5.18 -6.27 11.69
N ALA A 296 3.93 -6.01 11.29
CA ALA A 296 3.13 -6.94 10.49
C ALA A 296 3.67 -7.16 9.07
N VAL A 297 4.24 -6.12 8.43
CA VAL A 297 4.94 -6.28 7.14
C VAL A 297 6.17 -7.18 7.31
N ARG A 298 7.01 -6.90 8.31
CA ARG A 298 8.23 -7.67 8.59
C ARG A 298 7.93 -9.12 8.94
N SER A 299 6.86 -9.38 9.70
CA SER A 299 6.49 -10.75 10.07
C SER A 299 5.99 -11.58 8.88
N ARG A 300 5.35 -10.94 7.90
CA ARG A 300 4.86 -11.59 6.68
C ARG A 300 5.94 -11.79 5.62
N SER A 301 6.87 -10.84 5.47
CA SER A 301 8.02 -10.98 4.57
C SER A 301 9.27 -10.33 5.16
N LYS A 302 9.99 -11.11 5.99
CA LYS A 302 11.22 -10.65 6.65
C LYS A 302 12.31 -10.31 5.63
N GLN A 303 12.51 -11.17 4.64
CA GLN A 303 13.60 -11.02 3.67
C GLN A 303 13.39 -9.80 2.77
N ALA A 304 12.18 -9.60 2.22
CA ALA A 304 11.91 -8.43 1.38
C ALA A 304 11.96 -7.12 2.18
N PHE A 305 11.51 -7.14 3.43
CA PHE A 305 11.64 -6.02 4.35
C PHE A 305 13.09 -5.66 4.66
N GLU A 306 13.93 -6.65 4.99
CA GLU A 306 15.36 -6.42 5.27
C GLU A 306 16.11 -5.94 4.02
N ALA A 307 15.81 -6.49 2.84
CA ALA A 307 16.37 -6.01 1.57
C ALA A 307 15.94 -4.56 1.24
N PHE A 308 14.71 -4.19 1.58
CA PHE A 308 14.24 -2.82 1.45
C PHE A 308 15.00 -1.87 2.40
N LEU A 309 15.12 -2.22 3.68
CA LEU A 309 15.88 -1.42 4.64
C LEU A 309 17.35 -1.26 4.25
N SER A 310 18.02 -2.34 3.84
CA SER A 310 19.40 -2.26 3.37
C SER A 310 19.55 -1.33 2.18
N ALA A 311 18.61 -1.34 1.23
CA ALA A 311 18.67 -0.40 0.11
C ALA A 311 18.49 1.06 0.53
N LEU A 312 17.61 1.34 1.49
CA LEU A 312 17.45 2.70 2.03
C LEU A 312 18.72 3.20 2.73
N ILE A 313 19.36 2.32 3.51
CA ILE A 313 20.63 2.64 4.18
C ILE A 313 21.74 2.87 3.16
N GLN A 314 21.81 2.03 2.12
CA GLN A 314 22.77 2.19 1.03
C GLN A 314 22.58 3.54 0.33
N GLN A 315 21.34 3.93 0.01
CA GLN A 315 21.07 5.23 -0.59
C GLN A 315 21.46 6.39 0.31
N ASP A 316 21.18 6.30 1.61
CA ASP A 316 21.55 7.33 2.57
C ASP A 316 23.08 7.44 2.68
N LEU A 317 23.81 6.33 2.63
CA LEU A 317 25.28 6.27 2.60
C LEU A 317 25.83 6.93 1.32
N GLU A 318 25.36 6.50 0.16
CA GLU A 318 25.76 7.04 -1.14
C GLU A 318 25.49 8.55 -1.19
N PHE A 319 24.30 8.98 -0.77
CA PHE A 319 23.93 10.39 -0.72
C PHE A 319 24.87 11.20 0.17
N PHE A 320 25.10 10.77 1.41
CA PHE A 320 25.92 11.53 2.32
C PHE A 320 27.38 11.61 1.85
N PHE A 321 27.99 10.47 1.52
CA PHE A 321 29.40 10.46 1.19
C PHE A 321 29.72 10.97 -0.21
N GLU A 322 28.82 10.82 -1.19
CA GLU A 322 29.08 11.26 -2.56
C GLU A 322 28.56 12.67 -2.86
N GLN A 323 27.46 13.10 -2.23
CA GLN A 323 26.86 14.41 -2.50
C GLN A 323 27.16 15.46 -1.43
N ALA A 324 27.24 15.07 -0.15
CA ALA A 324 27.47 16.02 0.93
C ALA A 324 28.94 16.14 1.35
N MET A 325 29.71 15.04 1.28
CA MET A 325 31.13 15.02 1.70
C MET A 325 32.15 14.93 0.56
N HIS A 326 31.82 14.20 -0.51
CA HIS A 326 32.75 13.79 -1.56
C HIS A 326 33.92 12.91 -1.06
N GLU A 327 33.65 11.97 -0.14
CA GLU A 327 34.64 11.14 0.57
C GLU A 327 34.47 9.64 0.28
N ARG A 328 35.06 9.19 -0.84
CA ARG A 328 34.88 7.83 -1.37
C ARG A 328 35.42 6.72 -0.47
N ASP A 329 36.53 6.97 0.23
CA ASP A 329 37.15 5.93 1.06
C ASP A 329 36.31 5.59 2.29
N ARG A 330 35.64 6.60 2.86
CA ARG A 330 34.70 6.43 3.98
C ARG A 330 33.41 5.76 3.51
N HIS A 331 32.93 6.11 2.31
CA HIS A 331 31.81 5.41 1.68
C HIS A 331 32.08 3.90 1.57
N VAL A 332 33.19 3.52 0.94
CA VAL A 332 33.58 2.11 0.74
C VAL A 332 33.78 1.37 2.08
N PHE A 333 34.25 2.08 3.11
CA PHE A 333 34.39 1.52 4.44
C PHE A 333 33.03 1.17 5.06
N TRP A 334 32.10 2.13 5.14
CA TRP A 334 30.81 1.93 5.81
C TRP A 334 29.89 0.96 5.06
N LEU A 335 30.02 0.85 3.73
CA LEU A 335 29.31 -0.17 2.94
C LEU A 335 29.61 -1.61 3.41
N ARG A 336 30.80 -1.89 3.98
CA ARG A 336 31.13 -3.22 4.53
C ARG A 336 30.27 -3.60 5.73
N TYR A 337 29.60 -2.63 6.35
CA TYR A 337 28.75 -2.78 7.52
C TYR A 337 27.27 -2.73 7.18
N LEU A 338 26.88 -2.68 5.89
CA LEU A 338 25.50 -2.52 5.46
C LEU A 338 24.52 -3.50 6.12
N GLY A 339 24.91 -4.77 6.27
CA GLY A 339 24.08 -5.80 6.91
C GLY A 339 23.92 -5.66 8.43
N SER A 340 24.75 -4.83 9.07
CA SER A 340 24.76 -4.62 10.53
C SER A 340 24.12 -3.27 10.93
N ILE A 341 23.99 -2.35 9.97
CA ILE A 341 23.33 -1.06 10.19
C ILE A 341 21.82 -1.28 10.23
N GLN A 342 21.18 -0.85 11.32
CA GLN A 342 19.73 -0.92 11.51
C GLN A 342 19.03 0.29 10.92
N SER A 343 19.64 1.47 11.01
CA SER A 343 19.10 2.70 10.44
C SER A 343 20.12 3.83 10.31
N THR A 344 19.73 4.85 9.55
CA THR A 344 20.56 6.01 9.21
C THR A 344 19.81 7.31 9.47
N THR A 345 20.55 8.36 9.82
CA THR A 345 20.03 9.73 9.81
C THR A 345 21.09 10.68 9.29
N CYS A 346 20.80 11.31 8.15
CA CYS A 346 21.63 12.35 7.58
C CYS A 346 21.19 13.72 8.13
N TRP A 347 22.12 14.45 8.73
CA TRP A 347 21.96 15.84 9.14
C TRP A 347 22.88 16.73 8.32
N LEU A 348 22.32 17.64 7.55
CA LEU A 348 23.05 18.55 6.68
C LEU A 348 23.22 19.91 7.35
N ALA A 349 24.42 20.47 7.25
CA ALA A 349 24.67 21.88 7.53
C ALA A 349 23.77 22.77 6.65
N PRO A 350 23.36 23.97 7.10
CA PRO A 350 22.46 24.84 6.35
C PRO A 350 22.94 25.09 4.91
N ASP A 351 24.21 25.44 4.72
CA ASP A 351 24.76 25.75 3.40
C ASP A 351 24.80 24.54 2.46
N ALA A 352 25.18 23.36 3.00
CA ALA A 352 25.17 22.11 2.25
C ALA A 352 23.74 21.73 1.84
N TYR A 353 22.79 21.86 2.76
CA TYR A 353 21.37 21.61 2.49
C TYR A 353 20.84 22.55 1.41
N ASP A 354 21.10 23.85 1.51
CA ASP A 354 20.58 24.86 0.57
C ASP A 354 21.24 24.73 -0.82
N SER A 355 22.52 24.34 -0.87
CA SER A 355 23.21 23.98 -2.11
C SER A 355 22.60 22.76 -2.79
N LEU A 356 22.37 21.68 -2.04
CA LEU A 356 21.74 20.46 -2.54
C LEU A 356 20.28 20.69 -2.94
N LEU A 357 19.54 21.51 -2.19
CA LEU A 357 18.16 21.88 -2.51
C LEU A 357 18.06 22.53 -3.90
N ARG A 358 19.00 23.41 -4.25
CA ARG A 358 19.05 24.04 -5.59
C ARG A 358 19.32 23.05 -6.71
N LYS A 359 20.06 21.97 -6.44
CA LYS A 359 20.44 20.93 -7.40
C LYS A 359 19.57 19.69 -7.34
N VAL A 360 18.62 19.59 -6.41
CA VAL A 360 17.88 18.34 -6.16
C VAL A 360 17.21 17.81 -7.43
N ARG A 361 16.66 18.69 -8.28
CA ARG A 361 16.00 18.30 -9.53
C ARG A 361 16.94 17.67 -10.56
N THR A 362 18.24 17.91 -10.46
CA THR A 362 19.26 17.35 -11.37
C THR A 362 19.89 16.07 -10.80
N LEU A 363 19.59 15.70 -9.55
CA LEU A 363 20.09 14.47 -8.94
C LEU A 363 19.34 13.24 -9.48
N PRO A 364 19.97 12.06 -9.50
CA PRO A 364 19.28 10.80 -9.71
C PRO A 364 18.10 10.62 -8.74
N SER A 365 17.04 9.91 -9.14
CA SER A 365 15.81 9.76 -8.36
C SER A 365 16.04 9.20 -6.94
N GLU A 366 16.96 8.26 -6.80
CA GLU A 366 17.36 7.67 -5.51
C GLU A 366 18.00 8.71 -4.57
N GLN A 367 18.84 9.58 -5.13
CA GLN A 367 19.51 10.67 -4.43
C GLN A 367 18.53 11.79 -4.04
N GLN A 368 17.51 12.04 -4.88
CA GLN A 368 16.40 12.93 -4.52
C GLN A 368 15.61 12.39 -3.33
N ALA A 369 15.34 11.08 -3.31
CA ALA A 369 14.64 10.45 -2.21
C ALA A 369 15.45 10.52 -0.91
N ALA A 370 16.76 10.25 -0.97
CA ALA A 370 17.67 10.40 0.18
C ALA A 370 17.72 11.85 0.71
N PHE A 371 17.85 12.85 -0.18
CA PHE A 371 17.81 14.26 0.20
C PHE A 371 16.54 14.63 0.97
N ARG A 372 15.36 14.16 0.52
CA ARG A 372 14.08 14.45 1.21
C ARG A 372 13.98 13.84 2.61
N ARG A 373 14.79 12.81 2.91
CA ARG A 373 14.89 12.19 4.24
C ARG A 373 15.92 12.88 5.13
N ALA A 374 16.86 13.63 4.54
CA ALA A 374 17.87 14.35 5.29
C ALA A 374 17.24 15.47 6.13
N ARG A 375 17.84 15.71 7.29
CA ARG A 375 17.47 16.78 8.21
C ARG A 375 18.39 17.97 8.01
N ARG A 376 17.89 19.17 8.21
CA ARG A 376 18.68 20.41 8.20
C ARG A 376 19.01 20.80 9.64
N PHE A 377 20.28 21.05 9.93
CA PHE A 377 20.68 21.74 11.16
C PHE A 377 20.20 23.19 11.14
N SER A 378 19.99 23.80 12.31
CA SER A 378 19.64 25.23 12.36
C SER A 378 20.86 26.13 12.21
N LYS A 379 22.07 25.65 12.57
CA LYS A 379 23.34 26.39 12.47
C LYS A 379 24.56 25.48 12.31
N GLY A 380 25.69 26.08 11.96
CA GLY A 380 27.01 25.44 11.87
C GLY A 380 27.34 24.93 10.47
N GLU A 381 28.61 24.64 10.23
CA GLU A 381 29.14 24.35 8.88
C GLU A 381 29.34 22.85 8.61
N VAL A 382 29.21 22.02 9.64
CA VAL A 382 29.51 20.59 9.58
C VAL A 382 28.22 19.78 9.51
N SER A 383 28.14 18.90 8.51
CA SER A 383 27.10 17.88 8.38
C SER A 383 27.48 16.63 9.18
N ALA A 384 26.49 15.84 9.59
CA ALA A 384 26.69 14.62 10.35
C ALA A 384 25.85 13.47 9.79
N PHE A 385 26.36 12.26 9.91
CA PHE A 385 25.68 11.04 9.50
C PHE A 385 25.68 10.04 10.63
N CYS A 386 24.50 9.77 11.16
CA CYS A 386 24.32 8.85 12.27
C CYS A 386 23.98 7.47 11.70
N LEU A 387 24.81 6.49 12.04
CA LEU A 387 24.66 5.08 11.76
C LEU A 387 24.21 4.38 13.05
N ARG A 388 23.05 3.74 13.01
CA ARG A 388 22.59 2.94 14.13
C ARG A 388 22.97 1.48 13.93
N PHE A 389 23.62 0.92 14.93
CA PHE A 389 23.82 -0.52 15.13
C PHE A 389 22.94 -0.97 16.29
N ASP A 390 23.08 -2.23 16.71
CA ASP A 390 22.23 -2.81 17.74
C ASP A 390 22.26 -2.04 19.07
N GLU A 391 23.35 -2.16 19.83
CA GLU A 391 23.52 -1.43 21.09
C GLU A 391 24.17 -0.05 20.91
N TYR A 392 24.63 0.29 19.70
CA TYR A 392 25.52 1.42 19.46
C TYR A 392 25.01 2.38 18.39
N SER A 393 25.40 3.65 18.50
CA SER A 393 25.21 4.68 17.48
C SER A 393 26.55 5.31 17.15
N VAL A 394 26.88 5.30 15.87
CA VAL A 394 28.13 5.84 15.32
C VAL A 394 27.81 7.11 14.54
N ILE A 395 28.57 8.18 14.77
CA ILE A 395 28.36 9.47 14.12
C ILE A 395 29.59 9.86 13.33
N GLU A 396 29.41 9.97 12.03
CA GLU A 396 30.39 10.46 11.08
C GLU A 396 30.16 11.95 10.81
N PHE A 397 31.22 12.73 10.60
CA PHE A 397 31.12 14.17 10.34
C PHE A 397 31.76 14.54 9.00
N SER A 398 31.18 15.52 8.31
CA SER A 398 31.55 15.86 6.93
C SER A 398 32.92 16.49 6.79
N ASP A 399 33.37 17.22 7.81
CA ASP A 399 34.60 18.01 7.73
C ASP A 399 35.82 17.18 8.17
N THR A 400 36.89 17.27 7.38
CA THR A 400 38.16 16.57 7.57
C THR A 400 38.82 16.96 8.89
N GLY A 401 39.29 15.97 9.66
CA GLY A 401 39.86 16.18 11.00
C GLY A 401 38.87 16.00 12.14
N ASN A 402 37.56 15.90 11.86
CA ASN A 402 36.61 15.45 12.86
C ASN A 402 36.73 13.94 13.10
N ALA A 403 36.70 13.55 14.37
CA ALA A 403 36.62 12.15 14.77
C ALA A 403 35.20 11.61 14.54
N THR A 404 35.11 10.32 14.25
CA THR A 404 33.87 9.54 14.31
C THR A 404 33.58 9.21 15.77
N TYR A 405 32.38 9.48 16.26
CA TYR A 405 32.03 9.21 17.67
C TYR A 405 31.18 7.95 17.76
N VAL A 406 31.42 7.14 18.80
CA VAL A 406 30.63 5.95 19.09
C VAL A 406 29.99 6.09 20.47
N TYR A 407 28.68 5.85 20.55
CA TYR A 407 27.90 5.92 21.77
C TYR A 407 27.11 4.64 21.96
N ARG A 408 26.83 4.26 23.22
CA ARG A 408 25.68 3.39 23.48
C ARG A 408 24.41 4.08 22.99
N HIS A 409 23.53 3.33 22.33
CA HIS A 409 22.33 3.88 21.72
C HIS A 409 21.40 4.53 22.75
N SER A 410 21.27 3.94 23.95
CA SER A 410 20.48 4.49 25.06
C SER A 410 20.98 5.87 25.52
N ASP A 411 22.29 6.06 25.58
CA ASP A 411 22.90 7.35 25.93
C ASP A 411 22.79 8.33 24.78
N PHE A 412 22.94 7.87 23.54
CA PHE A 412 22.74 8.71 22.36
C PHE A 412 21.30 9.25 22.29
N SER A 413 20.28 8.42 22.49
CA SER A 413 18.89 8.87 22.44
C SER A 413 18.58 9.87 23.55
N SER A 414 18.90 9.53 24.80
CA SER A 414 18.48 10.31 25.98
C SER A 414 19.37 11.51 26.28
N LYS A 415 20.67 11.43 26.01
CA LYS A 415 21.63 12.48 26.42
C LYS A 415 22.11 13.31 25.23
N VAL A 416 22.10 12.79 24.01
CA VAL A 416 22.59 13.51 22.83
C VAL A 416 21.44 14.10 22.01
N LEU A 417 20.38 13.33 21.73
CA LEU A 417 19.27 13.77 20.87
C LEU A 417 18.18 14.56 21.60
N GLU A 418 17.72 14.11 22.77
CA GLU A 418 16.63 14.75 23.53
C GLU A 418 16.81 16.25 23.81
N PRO A 419 18.04 16.76 24.12
CA PRO A 419 18.24 18.20 24.34
C PRO A 419 18.02 19.09 23.10
N GLY A 420 17.76 18.50 21.93
CA GLY A 420 17.65 19.20 20.66
C GLY A 420 19.00 19.35 19.95
N VAL A 421 19.05 18.93 18.68
CA VAL A 421 20.27 18.99 17.87
C VAL A 421 20.17 20.14 16.88
N GLU A 422 20.84 21.24 17.19
CA GLU A 422 20.88 22.45 16.36
C GLU A 422 22.08 22.48 15.40
N SER A 423 23.17 21.79 15.77
CA SER A 423 24.42 21.75 15.01
C SER A 423 25.20 20.46 15.32
N ALA A 424 26.18 20.14 14.47
CA ALA A 424 27.09 19.00 14.67
C ALA A 424 27.81 19.02 16.03
N ASN A 425 28.09 20.19 16.62
CA ASN A 425 28.78 20.27 17.91
C ASN A 425 27.96 19.66 19.06
N HIS A 426 26.62 19.67 18.97
CA HIS A 426 25.77 19.02 19.97
C HIS A 426 25.92 17.49 19.96
N LEU A 427 26.40 16.93 18.85
CA LEU A 427 26.66 15.50 18.65
C LEU A 427 28.07 15.07 19.08
N LYS A 428 28.95 15.99 19.49
CA LYS A 428 30.36 15.73 19.87
C LYS A 428 30.53 15.70 21.40
N ARG A 429 29.89 14.75 22.09
CA ARG A 429 29.94 14.63 23.55
C ARG A 429 30.95 13.59 24.01
N ARG A 430 32.23 13.99 24.05
CA ARG A 430 33.35 13.08 24.36
C ARG A 430 33.22 12.40 25.73
N GLN A 431 32.61 13.05 26.71
CA GLN A 431 32.52 12.52 28.09
C GLN A 431 31.63 11.28 28.21
N ILE A 432 30.73 11.05 27.26
CA ILE A 432 29.79 9.92 27.24
C ILE A 432 29.98 9.02 26.01
N ALA A 433 30.98 9.32 25.18
CA ALA A 433 31.33 8.51 24.04
C ALA A 433 32.12 7.28 24.52
N GLU A 434 31.77 6.11 23.99
CA GLU A 434 32.51 4.86 24.20
C GLU A 434 33.83 4.88 23.43
N ASP A 435 33.85 5.52 22.25
CA ASP A 435 35.06 5.74 21.46
C ASP A 435 34.97 7.03 20.62
N TRP A 436 36.12 7.58 20.23
CA TRP A 436 36.23 8.64 19.23
C TRP A 436 37.41 8.34 18.28
N LEU A 437 37.10 8.03 17.03
CA LEU A 437 38.04 7.46 16.08
C LEU A 437 38.45 8.52 15.05
N THR A 438 39.76 8.74 14.86
CA THR A 438 40.27 9.77 13.94
C THR A 438 40.73 9.20 12.61
N HIS A 439 40.47 9.92 11.52
CA HIS A 439 40.83 9.57 10.14
C HIS A 439 42.32 9.82 9.81
N ALA A 440 43.24 9.43 10.71
CA ALA A 440 44.67 9.52 10.41
C ALA A 440 45.10 8.45 9.38
N SER A 441 46.32 8.53 8.84
CA SER A 441 46.84 7.50 7.92
C SER A 441 46.66 6.09 8.50
N GLY A 442 46.20 5.14 7.67
CA GLY A 442 45.88 3.77 8.11
C GLY A 442 44.75 3.69 9.15
N TRP A 443 43.74 4.57 9.08
CA TRP A 443 42.61 4.54 10.02
C TRP A 443 41.73 3.30 9.89
N GLN A 444 41.56 2.75 8.68
CA GLN A 444 40.58 1.67 8.43
C GLN A 444 40.77 0.45 9.36
N PRO A 445 41.96 -0.16 9.49
CA PRO A 445 42.13 -1.31 10.40
C PRO A 445 41.87 -0.96 11.88
N ARG A 446 42.18 0.28 12.29
CA ARG A 446 41.93 0.76 13.65
C ARG A 446 40.44 0.90 13.93
N PHE A 447 39.68 1.45 12.98
CA PHE A 447 38.23 1.50 13.06
C PHE A 447 37.64 0.09 13.12
N GLU A 448 38.08 -0.82 12.27
CA GLU A 448 37.57 -2.21 12.25
C GLU A 448 37.81 -2.91 13.59
N GLN A 449 39.00 -2.75 14.17
CA GLN A 449 39.30 -3.31 15.47
C GLN A 449 38.46 -2.68 16.59
N ALA A 450 38.24 -1.37 16.56
CA ALA A 450 37.40 -0.68 17.54
C ALA A 450 35.94 -1.12 17.45
N LEU A 451 35.37 -1.16 16.25
CA LEU A 451 34.00 -1.61 16.02
C LEU A 451 33.81 -3.08 16.42
N LEU A 452 34.76 -3.95 16.07
CA LEU A 452 34.70 -5.37 16.46
C LEU A 452 34.74 -5.58 17.98
N LYS A 453 35.52 -4.77 18.71
CA LYS A 453 35.53 -4.81 20.20
C LYS A 453 34.17 -4.47 20.81
N LEU A 454 33.35 -3.69 20.10
CA LEU A 454 31.99 -3.34 20.49
C LEU A 454 30.94 -4.32 19.94
N GLY A 455 31.37 -5.45 19.34
CA GLY A 455 30.47 -6.42 18.72
C GLY A 455 29.85 -5.95 17.39
N ILE A 456 30.34 -4.85 16.82
CA ILE A 456 29.89 -4.35 15.51
C ILE A 456 30.70 -5.06 14.44
N GLU A 457 30.11 -6.10 13.86
CA GLU A 457 30.72 -6.89 12.80
C GLU A 457 30.38 -6.34 11.41
N ARG A 458 31.21 -6.68 10.43
CA ARG A 458 30.88 -6.45 9.01
C ARG A 458 29.64 -7.26 8.65
N GLY A 459 28.79 -6.73 7.77
CA GLY A 459 27.59 -7.44 7.34
C GLY A 459 27.94 -8.73 6.60
N SER A 460 27.12 -9.78 6.78
CA SER A 460 27.31 -11.10 6.13
C SER A 460 27.01 -11.13 4.62
N THR A 461 27.00 -9.98 3.94
CA THR A 461 26.59 -9.80 2.55
C THR A 461 27.71 -9.17 1.71
N GLY A 462 28.83 -9.86 1.58
CA GLY A 462 29.69 -9.67 0.41
C GLY A 462 29.12 -10.45 -0.77
N PRO A 463 29.16 -9.94 -2.03
CA PRO A 463 28.89 -10.78 -3.18
C PRO A 463 29.87 -11.97 -3.12
N LYS A 464 29.34 -13.20 -3.11
CA LYS A 464 30.18 -14.39 -3.30
C LYS A 464 30.89 -14.19 -4.63
N ARG A 465 32.18 -13.85 -4.59
CA ARG A 465 33.05 -13.96 -5.76
C ARG A 465 33.02 -15.42 -6.16
N SER A 466 32.27 -15.73 -7.21
CA SER A 466 32.41 -16.99 -7.93
C SER A 466 33.87 -17.07 -8.37
N ARG A 467 34.58 -18.08 -7.88
CA ARG A 467 35.82 -18.54 -8.50
C ARG A 467 35.49 -19.24 -9.81
#